data_AF-A0A6L7IPV8-F1
#
_entry.id   AF-A0A6L7IPV8-F1
#
_cell.length_a   1.000
_cell.length_b   1.000
_cell.length_c   1.000
_cell.angle_alpha   90.00
_cell.angle_beta   90.00
_cell.angle_gamma   90.00
#
_symmetry.space_group_name_H-M   'P 1'
#
loop_
_entity.id
_entity.type
_entity.pdbx_description
1 polymer ?
#
loop_
_entity_poly.entity_id
_entity_poly.type
_entity_poly.pdbx_seq_one_letter_code
_entity_poly.pdbx_strand_id
1 'polypeptide(L)'
;MKNFYLKIKERTSFIMLVGSLLFASGAYAQTTLAPGDIAFTAYDSTPLAGAGDRFSFVLLTNISSGTKISFTDRGYNGSGWQAAASTESSITWTSGTALPVGTEVFIVGLVASTYNPASSTSTVNGTVALTEGTSTNGLSLSNVGDQIIAFQGGNGSITGSGAYSIAGINYFYTAGSTSVGWNVGASAGPNSSLMPPGLTGGTSAFYTGSVTGNTLAQSGKFDCSGTPTTTAANVRTTVMTLANWSLSTASVGQYSGCTFLASNPVITASPANRTICAGGTTTFTVAASGATSYQWYQNSGSGFIALTNTAPYSGVTTNTLTITGATSAMNGYQYRAVAIGSGSATSTAATLTVVSISTTGSKTDVSCNGGSNGVATVVPSGGVAPYTYFWAPFGGTAATATGLSAGTYTVTVTDNLGCQATRTFTINQPATAVSGSTVVTNVACNGASTGAINLTPTGGTAPYTFNWGGGITTEDRTGVAAGTYTVTITDANGCTGTVNATVTQPATAVSGTTVVTNVA
;
A
#
# COMPACT_ATOMS: atom_id res chain seq x y z
N MET A 1 -15.90 48.95 -8.58
CA MET A 1 -16.31 48.21 -7.36
C MET A 1 -16.30 46.68 -7.53
N LYS A 2 -16.88 46.09 -8.59
CA LYS A 2 -16.85 44.61 -8.81
C LYS A 2 -15.44 43.99 -8.84
N ASN A 3 -14.46 44.65 -9.44
CA ASN A 3 -13.07 44.16 -9.50
C ASN A 3 -12.30 44.20 -8.16
N PHE A 4 -12.71 45.06 -7.22
CA PHE A 4 -12.10 45.14 -5.89
C PHE A 4 -12.64 44.02 -4.98
N TYR A 5 -13.93 43.68 -5.13
CA TYR A 5 -14.59 42.62 -4.39
C TYR A 5 -14.09 41.21 -4.79
N LEU A 6 -13.79 40.99 -6.08
CA LEU A 6 -13.20 39.73 -6.57
C LEU A 6 -11.78 39.50 -6.04
N LYS A 7 -10.93 40.53 -6.02
CA LYS A 7 -9.57 40.44 -5.46
C LYS A 7 -9.54 40.22 -3.94
N ILE A 8 -10.53 40.75 -3.21
CA ILE A 8 -10.68 40.47 -1.78
C ILE A 8 -11.18 39.04 -1.56
N LYS A 9 -12.16 38.56 -2.34
CA LYS A 9 -12.71 37.19 -2.20
C LYS A 9 -11.69 36.09 -2.49
N GLU A 10 -10.81 36.29 -3.49
CA GLU A 10 -9.69 35.38 -3.77
C GLU A 10 -8.63 35.40 -2.67
N ARG A 11 -8.26 36.59 -2.14
CA ARG A 11 -7.30 36.69 -1.03
C ARG A 11 -7.85 36.15 0.30
N THR A 12 -9.15 36.30 0.56
CA THR A 12 -9.78 35.76 1.79
C THR A 12 -9.95 34.24 1.72
N SER A 13 -10.15 33.67 0.52
CA SER A 13 -10.19 32.22 0.32
C SER A 13 -8.81 31.58 0.37
N PHE A 14 -7.76 32.28 -0.13
CA PHE A 14 -6.38 31.82 -0.02
C PHE A 14 -5.85 31.89 1.42
N ILE A 15 -6.26 32.89 2.20
CA ILE A 15 -5.90 33.01 3.63
C ILE A 15 -6.66 31.97 4.49
N MET A 16 -7.90 31.59 4.14
CA MET A 16 -8.60 30.49 4.83
C MET A 16 -8.09 29.08 4.43
N LEU A 17 -7.57 28.90 3.22
CA LEU A 17 -7.01 27.62 2.78
C LEU A 17 -5.58 27.38 3.31
N VAL A 18 -4.78 28.44 3.48
CA VAL A 18 -3.46 28.36 4.15
C VAL A 18 -3.61 28.28 5.68
N GLY A 19 -4.66 28.89 6.24
CA GLY A 19 -5.00 28.77 7.66
C GLY A 19 -5.54 27.40 8.08
N SER A 20 -5.93 26.52 7.17
CA SER A 20 -6.42 25.17 7.48
C SER A 20 -5.42 24.04 7.14
N LEU A 21 -4.31 24.36 6.47
CA LEU A 21 -3.22 23.40 6.18
C LEU A 21 -2.00 23.49 7.12
N LEU A 22 -2.00 24.42 8.08
CA LEU A 22 -0.94 24.57 9.10
C LEU A 22 -1.37 24.20 10.52
N PHE A 23 -2.61 23.76 10.73
CA PHE A 23 -3.01 23.07 11.98
C PHE A 23 -2.86 21.55 11.82
N ALA A 24 -1.67 21.11 11.41
CA ALA A 24 -1.19 19.86 11.97
C ALA A 24 -1.01 20.15 13.46
N SER A 25 -1.91 19.65 14.29
CA SER A 25 -1.85 19.74 15.75
C SER A 25 -0.59 19.02 16.24
N GLY A 26 0.57 19.67 16.10
CA GLY A 26 1.65 19.51 17.05
C GLY A 26 1.09 19.99 18.36
N ALA A 27 0.54 19.07 19.16
CA ALA A 27 0.13 19.36 20.52
C ALA A 27 1.34 20.00 21.21
N TYR A 28 1.29 21.32 21.40
CA TYR A 28 2.36 22.12 21.97
C TYR A 28 2.71 21.50 23.31
N ALA A 29 3.92 20.94 23.41
CA ALA A 29 4.42 20.38 24.64
C ALA A 29 4.56 21.52 25.67
N GLN A 30 3.76 21.48 26.73
CA GLN A 30 3.71 22.55 27.73
C GLN A 30 4.73 22.33 28.85
N THR A 31 5.19 23.41 29.47
CA THR A 31 5.99 23.37 30.70
C THR A 31 5.17 23.72 31.95
N THR A 32 3.96 24.25 31.75
CA THR A 32 2.99 24.61 32.80
C THR A 32 1.85 23.60 32.76
N LEU A 33 1.48 23.05 33.90
CA LEU A 33 0.50 21.98 34.05
C LEU A 33 -0.70 22.51 34.83
N ALA A 34 -1.91 22.21 34.39
CA ALA A 34 -3.13 22.50 35.13
C ALA A 34 -3.47 21.38 36.13
N PRO A 35 -4.34 21.63 37.13
CA PRO A 35 -4.91 20.57 37.94
C PRO A 35 -5.52 19.44 37.11
N GLY A 36 -5.05 18.21 37.32
CA GLY A 36 -5.44 17.05 36.53
C GLY A 36 -4.58 16.81 35.28
N ASP A 37 -3.55 17.58 34.99
CA ASP A 37 -2.66 17.23 33.87
C ASP A 37 -1.77 16.00 34.16
N ILE A 38 -1.80 15.50 35.40
CA ILE A 38 -1.27 14.20 35.78
C ILE A 38 -2.27 13.46 36.68
N ALA A 39 -2.07 12.16 36.86
CA ALA A 39 -2.74 11.37 37.90
C ALA A 39 -1.75 10.38 38.53
N PHE A 40 -1.72 10.27 39.86
CA PHE A 40 -0.91 9.26 40.54
C PHE A 40 -1.43 7.86 40.24
N THR A 41 -0.53 6.92 39.98
CA THR A 41 -0.85 5.54 39.56
C THR A 41 -0.28 4.48 40.48
N ALA A 42 0.67 4.83 41.35
CA ALA A 42 1.14 3.98 42.43
C ALA A 42 1.80 4.79 43.55
N TYR A 43 1.83 4.22 44.75
CA TYR A 43 2.67 4.63 45.87
C TYR A 43 3.12 3.40 46.66
N ASP A 44 4.28 3.50 47.28
CA ASP A 44 4.85 2.46 48.12
C ASP A 44 5.71 3.09 49.20
N SER A 45 5.17 3.11 50.41
CA SER A 45 5.82 3.57 51.64
C SER A 45 6.48 2.43 52.40
N THR A 46 6.75 1.29 51.74
CA THR A 46 7.60 0.23 52.30
C THR A 46 9.04 0.46 51.83
N PRO A 47 9.85 1.24 52.58
CA PRO A 47 11.13 1.71 52.10
C PRO A 47 12.08 0.54 51.82
N LEU A 48 12.73 0.58 50.66
CA LEU A 48 13.96 -0.20 50.46
C LEU A 48 15.10 0.54 51.14
N ALA A 49 15.84 -0.17 51.99
CA ALA A 49 17.00 0.38 52.67
C ALA A 49 17.96 1.05 51.65
N GLY A 50 18.17 2.35 51.80
CA GLY A 50 19.09 3.14 50.98
C GLY A 50 18.55 3.65 49.63
N ALA A 51 17.29 3.35 49.25
CA ALA A 51 16.71 3.80 47.98
C ALA A 51 15.62 4.87 48.12
N GLY A 52 14.98 4.96 49.29
CA GLY A 52 13.84 5.86 49.54
C GLY A 52 12.49 5.27 49.11
N ASP A 53 11.44 6.03 49.34
CA ASP A 53 10.07 5.63 49.00
C ASP A 53 9.76 5.82 47.52
N ARG A 54 8.63 5.24 47.07
CA ARG A 54 8.31 5.16 45.64
C ARG A 54 6.91 5.65 45.35
N PHE A 55 6.76 6.24 44.18
CA PHE A 55 5.46 6.57 43.62
C PHE A 55 5.56 6.71 42.11
N SER A 56 4.41 6.64 41.44
CA SER A 56 4.32 6.88 40.01
C SER A 56 3.11 7.73 39.66
N PHE A 57 3.16 8.35 38.49
CA PHE A 57 2.06 9.10 37.92
C PHE A 57 2.08 8.98 36.39
N VAL A 58 0.90 9.09 35.79
CA VAL A 58 0.73 9.17 34.35
C VAL A 58 0.53 10.62 33.93
N LEU A 59 1.19 11.01 32.84
CA LEU A 59 0.96 12.30 32.18
C LEU A 59 -0.37 12.25 31.40
N LEU A 60 -1.23 13.22 31.64
CA LEU A 60 -2.52 13.38 30.95
C LEU A 60 -2.51 14.53 29.93
N THR A 61 -1.30 15.03 29.64
CA THR A 61 -0.97 16.05 28.63
C THR A 61 0.47 15.82 28.15
N ASN A 62 0.85 16.41 27.00
CA ASN A 62 2.24 16.38 26.53
C ASN A 62 3.08 17.41 27.30
N ILE A 63 4.29 17.03 27.71
CA ILE A 63 5.22 17.94 28.36
C ILE A 63 6.50 18.15 27.55
N SER A 64 7.07 19.36 27.67
CA SER A 64 8.36 19.70 27.06
C SER A 64 9.53 19.17 27.88
N SER A 65 10.69 19.02 27.24
CA SER A 65 11.95 18.79 27.96
C SER A 65 12.21 19.92 28.94
N GLY A 66 12.74 19.60 30.13
CA GLY A 66 12.98 20.57 31.19
C GLY A 66 11.74 20.97 31.99
N THR A 67 10.57 20.39 31.73
CA THR A 67 9.37 20.59 32.56
C THR A 67 9.67 20.14 33.99
N LYS A 68 9.31 20.99 34.96
CA LYS A 68 9.52 20.72 36.39
C LYS A 68 8.20 20.36 37.06
N ILE A 69 8.18 19.27 37.81
CA ILE A 69 7.09 18.92 38.73
C ILE A 69 7.70 18.68 40.09
N SER A 70 7.20 19.39 41.09
CA SER A 70 7.63 19.22 42.47
C SER A 70 6.62 18.35 43.22
N PHE A 71 7.11 17.57 44.17
CA PHE A 71 6.32 16.67 44.99
C PHE A 71 6.65 16.91 46.45
N THR A 72 5.64 16.91 47.31
CA THR A 72 5.82 17.06 48.76
C THR A 72 4.94 16.09 49.51
N ASP A 73 5.48 15.52 50.59
CA ASP A 73 4.76 14.75 51.60
C ASP A 73 4.27 15.62 52.77
N ARG A 74 4.73 16.88 52.85
CA ARG A 74 4.35 17.88 53.87
C ARG A 74 2.85 17.84 54.15
N GLY A 75 2.48 17.57 55.41
CA GLY A 75 1.08 17.62 55.82
C GLY A 75 0.45 19.01 55.63
N TYR A 76 -0.83 19.07 55.24
CA TYR A 76 -1.60 20.31 55.17
C TYR A 76 -2.75 20.27 56.18
N ASN A 77 -2.80 21.23 57.11
CA ASN A 77 -3.75 21.20 58.22
C ASN A 77 -4.93 22.18 58.07
N GLY A 78 -5.10 22.79 56.89
CA GLY A 78 -6.14 23.80 56.62
C GLY A 78 -5.75 25.24 56.97
N SER A 79 -4.81 25.41 57.90
CA SER A 79 -4.22 26.73 58.22
C SER A 79 -2.87 26.96 57.53
N GLY A 80 -2.22 25.90 57.07
CA GLY A 80 -0.93 25.96 56.39
C GLY A 80 -0.29 24.58 56.20
N TRP A 81 0.90 24.60 55.60
CA TRP A 81 1.74 23.41 55.42
C TRP A 81 2.62 23.20 56.65
N GLN A 82 2.79 21.94 57.06
CA GLN A 82 3.78 21.56 58.07
C GLN A 82 5.18 21.97 57.64
N ALA A 83 6.06 22.27 58.60
CA ALA A 83 7.43 22.67 58.30
C ALA A 83 8.21 21.51 57.67
N ALA A 84 9.11 21.84 56.73
CA ALA A 84 9.99 20.82 56.16
C ALA A 84 11.02 20.35 57.22
N ALA A 85 11.23 19.04 57.28
CA ALA A 85 12.06 18.32 58.24
C ALA A 85 12.67 17.06 57.61
N SER A 86 13.14 16.13 58.44
CA SER A 86 13.68 14.84 57.98
C SER A 86 12.61 13.82 57.54
N THR A 87 11.36 14.03 57.95
CA THR A 87 10.21 13.18 57.63
C THR A 87 9.16 13.89 56.77
N GLU A 88 9.43 15.15 56.41
CA GLU A 88 8.51 16.04 55.71
C GLU A 88 9.32 16.90 54.75
N SER A 89 9.19 16.71 53.45
CA SER A 89 10.15 17.18 52.46
C SER A 89 9.49 17.58 51.15
N SER A 90 10.29 18.20 50.29
CA SER A 90 9.89 18.50 48.92
C SER A 90 11.00 18.05 47.98
N ILE A 91 10.64 17.39 46.89
CA ILE A 91 11.55 17.06 45.78
C ILE A 91 11.06 17.72 44.50
N THR A 92 11.96 17.98 43.56
CA THR A 92 11.62 18.48 42.22
C THR A 92 12.20 17.57 41.16
N TRP A 93 11.32 16.97 40.36
CA TRP A 93 11.69 16.28 39.14
C TRP A 93 11.75 17.28 37.98
N THR A 94 12.82 17.23 37.19
CA THR A 94 12.96 17.97 35.94
C THR A 94 13.08 16.97 34.79
N SER A 95 12.11 16.96 33.87
CA SER A 95 12.09 16.03 32.74
C SER A 95 13.33 16.17 31.86
N GLY A 96 13.97 15.04 31.52
CA GLY A 96 15.18 15.03 30.69
C GLY A 96 14.90 15.12 29.19
N THR A 97 13.68 14.77 28.79
CA THR A 97 13.21 14.82 27.40
C THR A 97 11.78 15.35 27.34
N ALA A 98 11.28 15.68 26.15
CA ALA A 98 9.84 15.81 25.96
C ALA A 98 9.18 14.44 26.17
N LEU A 99 8.04 14.40 26.85
CA LEU A 99 7.31 13.17 27.11
C LEU A 99 5.86 13.31 26.64
N PRO A 100 5.34 12.32 25.89
CA PRO A 100 3.96 12.34 25.44
C PRO A 100 2.98 12.04 26.58
N VAL A 101 1.75 12.52 26.42
CA VAL A 101 0.57 12.11 27.15
C VAL A 101 0.45 10.58 27.15
N GLY A 102 0.07 9.98 28.29
CA GLY A 102 0.06 8.54 28.51
C GLY A 102 1.36 7.96 29.06
N THR A 103 2.46 8.73 29.08
CA THR A 103 3.71 8.25 29.69
C THR A 103 3.55 8.12 31.19
N GLU A 104 3.84 6.93 31.73
CA GLU A 104 3.98 6.72 33.17
C GLU A 104 5.42 7.03 33.60
N VAL A 105 5.54 7.95 34.54
CA VAL A 105 6.79 8.33 35.21
C VAL A 105 6.74 7.76 36.63
N PHE A 106 7.82 7.15 37.07
CA PHE A 106 7.95 6.66 38.44
C PHE A 106 9.23 7.17 39.07
N ILE A 107 9.14 7.44 40.37
CA ILE A 107 10.20 7.98 41.19
C ILE A 107 10.50 6.98 42.29
N VAL A 108 11.79 6.67 42.46
CA VAL A 108 12.33 5.87 43.56
C VAL A 108 13.36 6.72 44.26
N GLY A 109 12.98 7.28 45.40
CA GLY A 109 13.72 8.31 46.11
C GLY A 109 14.08 9.51 45.24
N LEU A 110 15.36 9.64 44.86
CA LEU A 110 15.88 10.74 44.04
C LEU A 110 16.20 10.31 42.59
N VAL A 111 15.57 9.25 42.09
CA VAL A 111 15.73 8.79 40.71
C VAL A 111 14.36 8.73 40.03
N ALA A 112 14.25 9.36 38.86
CA ALA A 112 13.06 9.28 38.02
C ALA A 112 13.31 8.44 36.77
N SER A 113 12.32 7.66 36.38
CA SER A 113 12.34 6.83 35.18
C SER A 113 10.97 6.81 34.51
N THR A 114 10.94 6.56 33.21
CA THR A 114 9.72 6.23 32.47
C THR A 114 9.62 4.72 32.27
N TYR A 115 8.41 4.19 32.19
CA TYR A 115 8.16 2.79 31.86
C TYR A 115 7.42 2.65 30.52
N ASN A 116 7.91 1.79 29.65
CA ASN A 116 7.24 1.44 28.40
C ASN A 116 6.60 0.04 28.54
N PRO A 117 5.26 -0.05 28.68
CA PRO A 117 4.57 -1.33 28.85
C PRO A 117 4.61 -2.20 27.59
N ALA A 118 4.79 -1.62 26.40
CA ALA A 118 4.87 -2.39 25.15
C ALA A 118 6.19 -3.18 25.02
N SER A 119 7.29 -2.62 25.53
CA SER A 119 8.62 -3.26 25.53
C SER A 119 9.02 -3.83 26.88
N SER A 120 8.24 -3.59 27.94
CA SER A 120 8.58 -3.92 29.33
C SER A 120 9.93 -3.35 29.79
N THR A 121 10.28 -2.14 29.34
CA THR A 121 11.56 -1.50 29.64
C THR A 121 11.39 -0.22 30.45
N SER A 122 12.22 -0.03 31.47
CA SER A 122 12.36 1.23 32.21
C SER A 122 13.55 2.03 31.68
N THR A 123 13.43 3.36 31.63
CA THR A 123 14.51 4.25 31.19
C THR A 123 14.59 5.46 32.11
N VAL A 124 15.79 5.76 32.64
CA VAL A 124 16.01 6.94 33.47
C VAL A 124 15.63 8.20 32.69
N ASN A 125 14.87 9.10 33.30
CA ASN A 125 14.43 10.33 32.65
C ASN A 125 14.54 11.53 33.58
N GLY A 126 15.48 12.42 33.27
CA GLY A 126 15.65 13.67 33.97
C GLY A 126 16.38 13.54 35.29
N THR A 127 16.21 14.54 36.15
CA THR A 127 16.83 14.63 37.47
C THR A 127 15.78 14.82 38.54
N VAL A 128 16.02 14.29 39.74
CA VAL A 128 15.20 14.56 40.93
C VAL A 128 16.12 15.13 41.99
N ALA A 129 15.75 16.30 42.52
CA ALA A 129 16.53 16.98 43.55
C ALA A 129 15.66 17.26 44.77
N LEU A 130 16.21 17.08 45.98
CA LEU A 130 15.60 17.56 47.22
C LEU A 130 15.63 19.09 47.22
N THR A 131 14.47 19.72 47.39
CA THR A 131 14.31 21.18 47.40
C THR A 131 13.97 21.74 48.77
N GLU A 132 13.31 20.95 49.63
CA GLU A 132 13.08 21.29 51.04
C GLU A 132 13.19 20.04 51.93
N GLY A 133 13.54 20.25 53.20
CA GLY A 133 13.69 19.17 54.19
C GLY A 133 15.12 18.62 54.24
N THR A 134 15.30 17.56 55.00
CA THR A 134 16.61 16.92 55.24
C THR A 134 16.56 15.39 55.05
N SER A 135 15.50 14.88 54.43
CA SER A 135 15.36 13.47 54.09
C SER A 135 16.43 13.03 53.08
N THR A 136 17.18 11.98 53.41
CA THR A 136 18.37 11.58 52.64
C THR A 136 18.01 11.00 51.27
N ASN A 137 16.84 10.37 51.14
CA ASN A 137 16.46 9.58 49.97
C ASN A 137 15.16 10.10 49.31
N GLY A 138 14.91 11.41 49.33
CA GLY A 138 13.70 12.00 48.74
C GLY A 138 12.53 12.07 49.72
N LEU A 139 11.30 11.84 49.27
CA LEU A 139 10.14 11.83 50.17
C LEU A 139 10.28 10.71 51.22
N SER A 140 9.78 10.97 52.42
CA SER A 140 9.83 10.06 53.57
C SER A 140 8.40 9.67 53.95
N LEU A 141 7.79 8.89 53.06
CA LEU A 141 6.44 8.38 53.21
C LEU A 141 6.36 7.47 54.43
N SER A 142 5.52 7.82 55.40
CA SER A 142 5.35 7.00 56.60
C SER A 142 4.65 5.66 56.31
N ASN A 143 4.89 4.66 57.16
CA ASN A 143 4.24 3.34 57.05
C ASN A 143 2.72 3.37 57.25
N VAL A 144 2.11 4.52 57.57
CA VAL A 144 0.66 4.68 57.70
C VAL A 144 0.23 6.12 57.40
N GLY A 145 -0.42 6.31 56.25
CA GLY A 145 -1.30 7.45 56.04
C GLY A 145 -0.60 8.77 55.73
N ASP A 146 0.29 8.76 54.75
CA ASP A 146 0.86 9.96 54.19
C ASP A 146 0.03 10.52 53.03
N GLN A 147 0.51 11.63 52.48
CA GLN A 147 0.07 12.15 51.20
C GLN A 147 1.24 12.43 50.28
N ILE A 148 0.95 12.59 48.99
CA ILE A 148 1.90 13.12 48.02
C ILE A 148 1.16 14.16 47.21
N ILE A 149 1.65 15.39 47.27
CA ILE A 149 1.09 16.51 46.53
C ILE A 149 2.07 16.90 45.43
N ALA A 150 1.61 16.80 44.18
CA ALA A 150 2.31 17.33 43.04
C ALA A 150 1.94 18.80 42.84
N PHE A 151 2.94 19.65 42.60
CA PHE A 151 2.77 21.08 42.40
C PHE A 151 3.79 21.66 41.41
N GLN A 152 3.53 22.88 40.94
CA GLN A 152 4.48 23.68 40.18
C GLN A 152 4.63 25.06 40.81
N GLY A 153 5.71 25.76 40.46
CA GLY A 153 6.02 27.10 40.98
C GLY A 153 6.78 27.07 42.32
N GLY A 154 6.84 28.22 43.01
CA GLY A 154 7.48 28.34 44.33
C GLY A 154 8.96 28.00 44.39
N ASN A 155 9.63 27.88 43.23
CA ASN A 155 11.00 27.37 43.11
C ASN A 155 11.21 25.99 43.80
N GLY A 156 10.19 25.13 43.77
CA GLY A 156 10.24 23.80 44.41
C GLY A 156 9.87 23.80 45.89
N SER A 157 9.38 24.92 46.43
CA SER A 157 8.74 25.02 47.75
C SER A 157 7.24 25.20 47.59
N ILE A 158 6.43 24.35 48.24
CA ILE A 158 4.96 24.47 48.19
C ILE A 158 4.44 25.74 48.90
N THR A 159 5.24 26.28 49.81
CA THR A 159 4.99 27.56 50.49
C THR A 159 5.62 28.75 49.77
N GLY A 160 6.38 28.51 48.70
CA GLY A 160 7.03 29.53 47.89
C GLY A 160 6.04 30.35 47.07
N SER A 161 6.40 31.58 46.75
CA SER A 161 5.56 32.46 45.92
C SER A 161 5.28 31.85 44.54
N GLY A 162 4.01 31.84 44.15
CA GLY A 162 3.55 31.28 42.88
C GLY A 162 3.46 29.75 42.83
N ALA A 163 3.57 29.06 43.97
CA ALA A 163 3.31 27.63 44.05
C ALA A 163 1.81 27.32 43.90
N TYR A 164 1.47 26.26 43.17
CA TYR A 164 0.10 25.76 43.04
C TYR A 164 0.06 24.25 42.81
N SER A 165 -0.93 23.59 43.43
CA SER A 165 -1.14 22.14 43.37
C SER A 165 -1.72 21.72 42.02
N ILE A 166 -1.23 20.60 41.47
CA ILE A 166 -1.70 20.04 40.18
C ILE A 166 -2.31 18.64 40.33
N ALA A 167 -1.83 17.83 41.29
CA ALA A 167 -2.44 16.57 41.63
C ALA A 167 -2.11 16.17 43.08
N GLY A 168 -2.88 15.25 43.65
CA GLY A 168 -2.63 14.71 44.97
C GLY A 168 -3.10 13.28 45.10
N ILE A 169 -2.38 12.51 45.90
CA ILE A 169 -2.84 11.21 46.43
C ILE A 169 -2.68 11.24 47.94
N ASN A 170 -3.67 10.74 48.66
CA ASN A 170 -3.63 10.59 50.10
C ASN A 170 -4.12 9.19 50.42
N TYR A 171 -3.47 8.56 51.38
CA TYR A 171 -3.78 7.22 51.83
C TYR A 171 -3.91 7.18 53.36
N PHE A 172 -4.18 8.35 53.96
CA PHE A 172 -4.50 8.57 55.36
C PHE A 172 -5.98 8.38 55.66
N TYR A 173 -6.29 7.75 56.78
CA TYR A 173 -7.65 7.55 57.27
C TYR A 173 -7.81 8.26 58.60
N THR A 174 -8.82 9.13 58.71
CA THR A 174 -9.29 9.63 60.00
C THR A 174 -10.27 8.64 60.60
N ALA A 175 -9.95 8.12 61.79
CA ALA A 175 -10.87 7.24 62.52
C ALA A 175 -12.24 7.93 62.70
N GLY A 176 -13.30 7.29 62.17
CA GLY A 176 -14.67 7.80 62.26
C GLY A 176 -15.13 8.65 61.06
N SER A 177 -14.30 8.90 60.05
CA SER A 177 -14.77 9.46 58.78
C SER A 177 -15.36 8.35 57.90
N THR A 178 -16.59 8.57 57.42
CA THR A 178 -17.25 7.73 56.42
C THR A 178 -17.10 8.28 55.00
N SER A 179 -16.23 9.28 54.77
CA SER A 179 -16.09 9.92 53.47
C SER A 179 -15.32 9.03 52.48
N VAL A 180 -15.95 8.71 51.36
CA VAL A 180 -15.35 8.00 50.21
C VAL A 180 -14.40 8.89 49.39
N GLY A 181 -13.64 9.77 50.03
CA GLY A 181 -12.79 10.76 49.38
C GLY A 181 -11.87 11.49 50.34
N TRP A 182 -11.02 12.37 49.78
CA TRP A 182 -10.09 13.22 50.54
C TRP A 182 -10.81 14.01 51.64
N ASN A 183 -10.13 14.18 52.78
CA ASN A 183 -10.65 14.99 53.85
C ASN A 183 -10.63 16.49 53.46
N VAL A 184 -11.81 17.08 53.30
CA VAL A 184 -11.99 18.52 53.00
C VAL A 184 -12.52 19.32 54.20
N GLY A 185 -12.71 18.65 55.34
CA GLY A 185 -13.32 19.20 56.55
C GLY A 185 -12.30 19.75 57.57
N ALA A 186 -12.68 19.81 58.84
CA ALA A 186 -11.80 20.24 59.92
C ALA A 186 -10.66 19.23 60.17
N SER A 187 -9.52 19.73 60.65
CA SER A 187 -8.38 18.87 61.00
C SER A 187 -8.79 17.85 62.06
N ALA A 188 -8.37 16.61 61.88
CA ALA A 188 -8.66 15.51 62.80
C ALA A 188 -7.50 15.25 63.77
N GLY A 189 -6.60 16.22 63.95
CA GLY A 189 -5.43 16.14 64.81
C GLY A 189 -4.13 16.57 64.12
N PRO A 190 -2.99 16.52 64.84
CA PRO A 190 -1.70 17.00 64.34
C PRO A 190 -1.16 16.22 63.14
N ASN A 191 -1.63 14.99 62.94
CA ASN A 191 -1.17 14.10 61.87
C ASN A 191 -2.19 13.97 60.72
N SER A 192 -3.23 14.81 60.67
CA SER A 192 -4.22 14.75 59.60
C SER A 192 -3.85 15.69 58.45
N SER A 193 -3.80 15.15 57.23
CA SER A 193 -3.65 15.92 56.02
C SER A 193 -5.00 16.17 55.34
N LEU A 194 -5.39 17.44 55.25
CA LEU A 194 -6.54 17.92 54.50
C LEU A 194 -6.18 18.12 53.03
N MET A 195 -7.19 18.12 52.16
CA MET A 195 -7.06 18.55 50.77
C MET A 195 -6.53 19.99 50.70
N PRO A 196 -5.31 20.23 50.18
CA PRO A 196 -4.84 21.59 49.97
C PRO A 196 -5.65 22.31 48.89
N PRO A 197 -5.68 23.66 48.92
CA PRO A 197 -6.35 24.46 47.90
C PRO A 197 -5.87 24.14 46.47
N GLY A 198 -6.78 24.24 45.50
CA GLY A 198 -6.50 24.06 44.08
C GLY A 198 -6.70 22.64 43.55
N LEU A 199 -6.97 21.66 44.43
CA LEU A 199 -7.30 20.29 44.03
C LEU A 199 -8.80 20.01 44.11
N THR A 200 -9.26 19.05 43.30
CA THR A 200 -10.66 18.62 43.23
C THR A 200 -10.73 17.10 43.35
N GLY A 201 -11.47 16.60 44.34
CA GLY A 201 -11.63 15.17 44.60
C GLY A 201 -12.17 14.41 43.39
N GLY A 202 -11.61 13.22 43.13
CA GLY A 202 -11.99 12.36 42.01
C GLY A 202 -11.54 12.87 40.63
N THR A 203 -10.85 14.01 40.56
CA THR A 203 -10.37 14.61 39.29
C THR A 203 -8.86 14.86 39.32
N SER A 204 -8.38 15.59 40.33
CA SER A 204 -6.95 15.87 40.55
C SER A 204 -6.46 15.43 41.91
N ALA A 205 -7.36 15.09 42.83
CA ALA A 205 -7.04 14.52 44.13
C ALA A 205 -7.70 13.15 44.30
N PHE A 206 -6.89 12.15 44.66
CA PHE A 206 -7.32 10.77 44.86
C PHE A 206 -7.13 10.30 46.30
N TYR A 207 -8.11 9.54 46.79
CA TYR A 207 -8.04 8.87 48.08
C TYR A 207 -8.07 7.36 47.88
N THR A 208 -7.08 6.65 48.43
CA THR A 208 -6.97 5.20 48.25
C THR A 208 -7.65 4.39 49.36
N GLY A 209 -8.24 5.00 50.40
CA GLY A 209 -8.96 4.22 51.40
C GLY A 209 -8.08 3.36 52.32
N SER A 210 -8.73 2.46 53.06
CA SER A 210 -8.09 1.43 53.89
C SER A 210 -8.09 0.08 53.16
N VAL A 211 -7.20 -0.84 53.57
CA VAL A 211 -7.18 -2.22 53.08
C VAL A 211 -8.40 -2.98 53.62
N THR A 212 -8.64 -2.88 54.93
CA THR A 212 -9.80 -3.48 55.61
C THR A 212 -10.03 -2.77 56.94
N GLY A 213 -11.26 -2.32 57.21
CA GLY A 213 -11.58 -1.60 58.45
C GLY A 213 -10.65 -0.39 58.65
N ASN A 214 -9.91 -0.37 59.76
CA ASN A 214 -8.96 0.69 60.10
C ASN A 214 -7.51 0.40 59.65
N THR A 215 -7.26 -0.70 58.94
CA THR A 215 -5.92 -1.06 58.47
C THR A 215 -5.56 -0.24 57.24
N LEU A 216 -4.59 0.64 57.38
CA LEU A 216 -4.11 1.51 56.31
C LEU A 216 -3.21 0.78 55.31
N ALA A 217 -3.34 1.14 54.04
CA ALA A 217 -2.48 0.64 52.98
C ALA A 217 -1.12 1.33 53.03
N GLN A 218 -0.04 0.55 52.95
CA GLN A 218 1.34 1.03 52.85
C GLN A 218 1.80 1.09 51.39
N SER A 219 1.16 0.31 50.53
CA SER A 219 1.38 0.36 49.09
C SER A 219 0.06 0.22 48.37
N GLY A 220 -0.07 0.98 47.29
CA GLY A 220 -1.22 0.95 46.41
C GLY A 220 -0.78 1.15 44.97
N LYS A 221 -1.42 0.42 44.06
CA LYS A 221 -1.14 0.49 42.63
C LYS A 221 -2.42 0.34 41.83
N PHE A 222 -2.60 1.17 40.82
CA PHE A 222 -3.65 1.01 39.81
C PHE A 222 -3.41 -0.28 39.01
N ASP A 223 -4.40 -1.15 38.94
CA ASP A 223 -4.28 -2.52 38.42
C ASP A 223 -4.62 -2.67 36.93
N CYS A 224 -4.76 -1.54 36.23
CA CYS A 224 -5.12 -1.44 34.81
C CYS A 224 -6.58 -1.84 34.47
N SER A 225 -7.42 -2.09 35.47
CA SER A 225 -8.85 -2.34 35.23
C SER A 225 -9.59 -1.06 34.77
N GLY A 226 -10.68 -1.24 34.02
CA GLY A 226 -11.55 -0.13 33.58
C GLY A 226 -11.24 0.50 32.20
N THR A 227 -10.27 -0.01 31.43
CA THR A 227 -9.94 0.43 30.06
C THR A 227 -9.44 1.90 29.95
N PRO A 228 -8.23 2.21 30.47
CA PRO A 228 -7.71 3.58 30.57
C PRO A 228 -7.13 4.13 29.25
N THR A 229 -7.40 3.55 28.08
CA THR A 229 -6.57 3.78 26.88
C THR A 229 -7.09 4.83 25.89
N THR A 230 -8.28 5.39 26.12
CA THR A 230 -8.98 6.17 25.08
C THR A 230 -8.77 7.68 25.16
N THR A 231 -8.97 8.30 26.33
CA THR A 231 -8.84 9.76 26.52
C THR A 231 -8.25 10.09 27.89
N ALA A 232 -7.60 11.24 28.01
CA ALA A 232 -7.05 11.72 29.29
C ALA A 232 -8.12 11.77 30.39
N ALA A 233 -9.37 12.12 30.03
CA ALA A 233 -10.51 12.12 30.95
C ALA A 233 -10.90 10.69 31.38
N ASN A 234 -10.85 9.71 30.48
CA ASN A 234 -11.12 8.32 30.80
C ASN A 234 -10.03 7.74 31.71
N VAL A 235 -8.75 7.96 31.40
CA VAL A 235 -7.63 7.56 32.28
C VAL A 235 -7.87 8.10 33.67
N ARG A 236 -8.09 9.42 33.79
CA ARG A 236 -8.35 10.09 35.05
C ARG A 236 -9.50 9.44 35.81
N THR A 237 -10.64 9.24 35.16
CA THR A 237 -11.83 8.63 35.77
C THR A 237 -11.50 7.23 36.30
N THR A 238 -10.81 6.41 35.52
CA THR A 238 -10.45 5.03 35.91
C THR A 238 -9.42 5.00 37.04
N VAL A 239 -8.38 5.83 36.98
CA VAL A 239 -7.33 5.92 38.00
C VAL A 239 -7.89 6.51 39.29
N MET A 240 -8.87 7.41 39.23
CA MET A 240 -9.51 8.00 40.40
C MET A 240 -10.61 7.10 41.00
N THR A 241 -10.81 5.89 40.46
CA THR A 241 -11.79 4.93 40.96
C THR A 241 -11.11 3.89 41.85
N LEU A 242 -11.45 3.89 43.15
CA LEU A 242 -10.84 3.03 44.16
C LEU A 242 -10.90 1.54 43.84
N ALA A 243 -12.00 1.07 43.25
CA ALA A 243 -12.17 -0.34 42.89
C ALA A 243 -11.13 -0.86 41.88
N ASN A 244 -10.42 0.05 41.19
CA ASN A 244 -9.39 -0.29 40.21
C ASN A 244 -7.96 -0.25 40.82
N TRP A 245 -7.86 -0.29 42.14
CA TRP A 245 -6.58 -0.26 42.85
C TRP A 245 -6.39 -1.51 43.67
N SER A 246 -5.19 -2.07 43.56
CA SER A 246 -4.68 -3.07 44.48
C SER A 246 -4.02 -2.36 45.66
N LEU A 247 -4.53 -2.59 46.87
CA LEU A 247 -4.03 -2.01 48.12
C LEU A 247 -3.46 -3.11 49.02
N SER A 248 -2.37 -2.81 49.71
CA SER A 248 -1.68 -3.78 50.55
C SER A 248 -0.91 -3.12 51.68
N THR A 249 -0.64 -3.89 52.74
CA THR A 249 0.32 -3.52 53.79
C THR A 249 1.77 -3.90 53.43
N ALA A 250 1.98 -4.48 52.25
CA ALA A 250 3.27 -4.82 51.68
C ALA A 250 3.38 -4.26 50.25
N SER A 251 4.61 -4.06 49.75
CA SER A 251 4.86 -3.57 48.40
C SER A 251 4.04 -4.31 47.33
N VAL A 252 3.30 -3.56 46.51
CA VAL A 252 2.62 -4.07 45.30
C VAL A 252 3.29 -3.59 44.00
N GLY A 253 4.49 -3.01 44.11
CA GLY A 253 5.29 -2.53 42.99
C GLY A 253 5.29 -1.01 42.85
N GLN A 254 6.26 -0.52 42.08
CA GLN A 254 6.64 0.90 42.01
C GLN A 254 5.89 1.72 40.95
N TYR A 255 5.13 1.07 40.06
CA TYR A 255 4.36 1.69 38.98
C TYR A 255 3.19 0.80 38.56
N SER A 256 2.18 1.36 37.88
CA SER A 256 1.03 0.58 37.41
C SER A 256 1.39 -0.41 36.30
N GLY A 257 2.27 -0.02 35.38
CA GLY A 257 2.66 -0.83 34.23
C GLY A 257 1.56 -0.90 33.17
N CYS A 258 0.55 -0.04 33.27
CA CYS A 258 -0.54 0.01 32.32
C CYS A 258 -0.11 0.74 31.05
N THR A 259 -0.69 0.34 29.92
CA THR A 259 -0.70 1.20 28.73
C THR A 259 -1.75 2.27 28.93
N PHE A 260 -1.33 3.51 29.12
CA PHE A 260 -2.20 4.67 29.11
C PHE A 260 -2.13 5.37 27.76
N LEU A 261 -3.29 5.80 27.24
CA LEU A 261 -3.39 6.62 26.02
C LEU A 261 -2.48 6.11 24.91
N ALA A 262 -2.79 4.92 24.40
CA ALA A 262 -1.97 4.30 23.37
C ALA A 262 -1.76 5.26 22.19
N SER A 263 -0.51 5.43 21.76
CA SER A 263 -0.17 6.35 20.68
C SER A 263 -0.82 5.90 19.38
N ASN A 264 -1.33 6.86 18.60
CA ASN A 264 -1.86 6.57 17.27
C ASN A 264 -0.82 5.78 16.45
N PRO A 265 -1.26 4.87 15.56
CA PRO A 265 -0.35 4.22 14.64
C PRO A 265 0.46 5.26 13.87
N VAL A 266 1.72 4.95 13.54
CA VAL A 266 2.57 5.83 12.72
C VAL A 266 2.97 5.07 11.47
N ILE A 267 2.69 5.63 10.29
CA ILE A 267 3.15 5.05 9.03
C ILE A 267 4.67 5.23 8.94
N THR A 268 5.40 4.11 8.94
CA THR A 268 6.87 4.09 8.82
C THR A 268 7.33 3.82 7.38
N ALA A 269 6.48 3.23 6.55
CA ALA A 269 6.69 3.13 5.11
C ALA A 269 5.35 3.12 4.35
N SER A 270 5.21 3.99 3.35
CA SER A 270 4.02 4.05 2.49
C SER A 270 4.16 3.10 1.27
N PRO A 271 3.04 2.68 0.66
CA PRO A 271 3.10 1.86 -0.55
C PRO A 271 3.78 2.59 -1.71
N ALA A 272 4.47 1.83 -2.56
CA ALA A 272 5.11 2.33 -3.77
C ALA A 272 4.26 2.08 -5.01
N ASN A 273 4.37 2.96 -6.01
CA ASN A 273 3.72 2.81 -7.31
C ASN A 273 4.07 1.47 -7.97
N ARG A 274 3.16 0.92 -8.75
CA ARG A 274 3.33 -0.37 -9.44
C ARG A 274 2.97 -0.24 -10.91
N THR A 275 3.78 -0.86 -11.77
CA THR A 275 3.51 -0.97 -13.20
C THR A 275 3.51 -2.44 -13.58
N ILE A 276 2.40 -2.93 -14.14
CA ILE A 276 2.24 -4.33 -14.54
C ILE A 276 1.48 -4.45 -15.86
N CYS A 277 1.54 -5.61 -16.49
CA CYS A 277 0.71 -5.96 -17.62
C CYS A 277 -0.75 -6.19 -17.21
N ALA A 278 -1.68 -5.92 -18.13
CA ALA A 278 -3.07 -6.35 -17.99
C ALA A 278 -3.14 -7.88 -17.79
N GLY A 279 -3.95 -8.32 -16.83
CA GLY A 279 -4.02 -9.70 -16.34
C GLY A 279 -2.95 -10.06 -15.30
N GLY A 280 -1.98 -9.18 -15.04
CA GLY A 280 -0.92 -9.39 -14.07
C GLY A 280 -1.38 -9.35 -12.61
N THR A 281 -0.49 -9.80 -11.72
CA THR A 281 -0.69 -9.76 -10.26
C THR A 281 0.36 -8.84 -9.62
N THR A 282 -0.04 -8.04 -8.63
CA THR A 282 0.87 -7.19 -7.87
C THR A 282 0.42 -7.03 -6.42
N THR A 283 1.33 -6.54 -5.58
CA THR A 283 1.04 -6.20 -4.19
C THR A 283 1.38 -4.75 -3.86
N PHE A 284 0.62 -4.15 -2.94
CA PHE A 284 0.96 -2.90 -2.25
C PHE A 284 1.16 -3.21 -0.77
N THR A 285 2.26 -2.73 -0.20
CA THR A 285 2.66 -3.00 1.19
C THR A 285 2.77 -1.69 1.95
N VAL A 286 2.35 -1.68 3.21
CA VAL A 286 2.52 -0.56 4.15
C VAL A 286 3.23 -1.07 5.40
N ALA A 287 4.07 -0.25 6.03
CA ALA A 287 4.61 -0.51 7.35
C ALA A 287 4.12 0.57 8.32
N ALA A 288 3.68 0.16 9.51
CA ALA A 288 3.25 1.07 10.55
C ALA A 288 3.58 0.53 11.94
N SER A 289 4.04 1.39 12.85
CA SER A 289 4.17 1.06 14.27
C SER A 289 2.85 1.33 14.99
N GLY A 290 2.55 0.59 16.06
CA GLY A 290 1.31 0.75 16.85
C GLY A 290 0.02 0.31 16.14
N ALA A 291 0.11 -0.23 14.92
CA ALA A 291 -1.03 -0.75 14.18
C ALA A 291 -1.40 -2.17 14.65
N THR A 292 -2.69 -2.39 14.88
CA THR A 292 -3.29 -3.69 15.22
C THR A 292 -4.07 -4.29 14.04
N SER A 293 -4.52 -3.46 13.10
CA SER A 293 -5.17 -3.88 11.86
C SER A 293 -5.01 -2.81 10.78
N TYR A 294 -5.46 -3.12 9.56
CA TYR A 294 -5.42 -2.20 8.42
C TYR A 294 -6.76 -2.18 7.69
N GLN A 295 -6.96 -1.17 6.85
CA GLN A 295 -8.01 -1.12 5.85
C GLN A 295 -7.47 -0.46 4.57
N TRP A 296 -7.52 -1.18 3.45
CA TRP A 296 -7.13 -0.62 2.16
C TRP A 296 -8.29 0.11 1.48
N TYR A 297 -7.93 1.19 0.77
CA TYR A 297 -8.83 2.04 0.00
C TYR A 297 -8.32 2.18 -1.42
N GLN A 298 -9.25 2.32 -2.36
CA GLN A 298 -9.00 2.57 -3.77
C GLN A 298 -9.60 3.90 -4.18
N ASN A 299 -8.91 4.64 -5.05
CA ASN A 299 -9.44 5.79 -5.76
C ASN A 299 -9.34 5.55 -7.28
N SER A 300 -10.48 5.50 -7.94
CA SER A 300 -10.63 5.35 -9.40
C SER A 300 -10.88 6.67 -10.13
N GLY A 301 -10.77 7.81 -9.43
CA GLY A 301 -11.01 9.16 -9.95
C GLY A 301 -12.10 9.94 -9.19
N SER A 302 -12.85 9.28 -8.31
CA SER A 302 -13.98 9.88 -7.55
C SER A 302 -13.74 9.98 -6.04
N GLY A 303 -12.50 9.77 -5.60
CA GLY A 303 -12.12 9.74 -4.18
C GLY A 303 -11.89 8.31 -3.68
N PHE A 304 -11.41 8.20 -2.44
CA PHE A 304 -11.04 6.91 -1.84
C PHE A 304 -12.25 6.20 -1.25
N ILE A 305 -12.50 4.97 -1.72
CA ILE A 305 -13.54 4.06 -1.25
C ILE A 305 -12.88 2.86 -0.57
N ALA A 306 -13.44 2.38 0.54
CA ALA A 306 -12.93 1.21 1.25
C ALA A 306 -13.09 -0.04 0.37
N LEU A 307 -12.02 -0.82 0.27
CA LEU A 307 -12.07 -2.11 -0.40
C LEU A 307 -12.69 -3.17 0.50
N THR A 308 -13.11 -4.28 -0.12
CA THR A 308 -13.49 -5.52 0.57
C THR A 308 -12.67 -6.68 0.01
N ASN A 309 -12.52 -7.77 0.78
CA ASN A 309 -11.80 -8.97 0.34
C ASN A 309 -12.64 -9.76 -0.68
N THR A 310 -12.81 -9.18 -1.86
CA THR A 310 -13.49 -9.76 -3.02
C THR A 310 -12.62 -9.57 -4.24
N ALA A 311 -12.61 -10.56 -5.13
CA ALA A 311 -11.84 -10.48 -6.38
C ALA A 311 -12.10 -9.14 -7.10
N PRO A 312 -11.04 -8.43 -7.54
CA PRO A 312 -9.64 -8.89 -7.66
C PRO A 312 -8.77 -8.72 -6.40
N TYR A 313 -9.34 -8.24 -5.29
CA TYR A 313 -8.61 -7.83 -4.08
C TYR A 313 -8.55 -8.93 -3.00
N SER A 314 -7.40 -9.04 -2.34
CA SER A 314 -7.22 -9.84 -1.13
C SER A 314 -6.19 -9.19 -0.19
N GLY A 315 -6.22 -9.52 1.11
CA GLY A 315 -5.36 -8.87 2.11
C GLY A 315 -5.80 -7.45 2.47
N VAL A 316 -7.05 -7.09 2.21
CA VAL A 316 -7.59 -5.73 2.39
C VAL A 316 -7.53 -5.24 3.85
N THR A 317 -7.49 -6.14 4.81
CA THR A 317 -7.38 -5.80 6.24
C THR A 317 -5.99 -6.05 6.84
N THR A 318 -5.00 -6.36 6.00
CA THR A 318 -3.62 -6.63 6.41
C THR A 318 -2.69 -5.52 5.92
N ASN A 319 -1.42 -5.57 6.30
CA ASN A 319 -0.40 -4.65 5.84
C ASN A 319 -0.05 -4.81 4.35
N THR A 320 -0.64 -5.78 3.65
CA THR A 320 -0.34 -6.11 2.25
C THR A 320 -1.62 -6.35 1.45
N LEU A 321 -1.94 -5.44 0.54
CA LEU A 321 -2.99 -5.63 -0.47
C LEU A 321 -2.43 -6.39 -1.66
N THR A 322 -3.12 -7.44 -2.09
CA THR A 322 -2.82 -8.15 -3.34
C THR A 322 -3.93 -7.91 -4.35
N ILE A 323 -3.54 -7.59 -5.59
CA ILE A 323 -4.42 -7.43 -6.74
C ILE A 323 -4.06 -8.51 -7.75
N THR A 324 -5.00 -9.42 -8.02
CA THR A 324 -4.80 -10.52 -8.99
C THR A 324 -5.61 -10.25 -10.25
N GLY A 325 -5.02 -10.44 -11.42
CA GLY A 325 -5.73 -10.27 -12.69
C GLY A 325 -6.12 -8.83 -13.00
N ALA A 326 -5.22 -7.87 -12.76
CA ALA A 326 -5.53 -6.44 -12.94
C ALA A 326 -5.99 -6.12 -14.37
N THR A 327 -7.14 -5.46 -14.52
CA THR A 327 -7.70 -5.13 -15.84
C THR A 327 -7.20 -3.77 -16.34
N SER A 328 -7.30 -3.51 -17.64
CA SER A 328 -6.92 -2.21 -18.23
C SER A 328 -7.74 -1.04 -17.67
N ALA A 329 -8.97 -1.29 -17.19
CA ALA A 329 -9.79 -0.28 -16.52
C ALA A 329 -9.20 0.20 -15.20
N MET A 330 -8.31 -0.58 -14.58
CA MET A 330 -7.63 -0.24 -13.32
C MET A 330 -6.39 0.64 -13.53
N ASN A 331 -6.04 0.97 -14.78
CA ASN A 331 -4.91 1.84 -15.09
C ASN A 331 -5.13 3.24 -14.49
N GLY A 332 -4.18 3.69 -13.67
CA GLY A 332 -4.22 4.98 -12.97
C GLY A 332 -4.94 4.93 -11.62
N TYR A 333 -5.48 3.79 -11.20
CA TYR A 333 -6.12 3.68 -9.88
C TYR A 333 -5.08 3.87 -8.77
N GLN A 334 -5.47 4.56 -7.71
CA GLN A 334 -4.61 4.79 -6.55
C GLN A 334 -5.05 3.95 -5.36
N TYR A 335 -4.09 3.48 -4.58
CA TYR A 335 -4.30 2.65 -3.41
C TYR A 335 -3.59 3.23 -2.19
N ARG A 336 -4.27 3.26 -1.06
CA ARG A 336 -3.69 3.67 0.23
C ARG A 336 -4.23 2.80 1.36
N ALA A 337 -3.48 2.70 2.44
CA ALA A 337 -3.90 1.98 3.63
C ALA A 337 -4.18 2.94 4.78
N VAL A 338 -5.18 2.61 5.58
CA VAL A 338 -5.38 3.18 6.92
C VAL A 338 -4.90 2.13 7.92
N ALA A 339 -3.87 2.45 8.69
CA ALA A 339 -3.41 1.65 9.83
C ALA A 339 -4.27 2.01 11.05
N ILE A 340 -4.78 0.99 11.74
CA ILE A 340 -5.75 1.12 12.83
C ILE A 340 -5.16 0.54 14.12
N GLY A 341 -5.27 1.27 15.22
CA GLY A 341 -4.83 0.89 16.55
C GLY A 341 -5.68 1.62 17.59
N SER A 342 -5.04 2.34 18.51
CA SER A 342 -5.73 3.26 19.42
C SER A 342 -6.35 4.48 18.73
N GLY A 343 -5.87 4.80 17.53
CA GLY A 343 -6.46 5.72 16.58
C GLY A 343 -6.18 5.22 15.16
N SER A 344 -5.97 6.14 14.21
CA SER A 344 -5.65 5.76 12.84
C SER A 344 -4.61 6.66 12.21
N ALA A 345 -3.77 6.10 11.34
CA ALA A 345 -2.92 6.86 10.42
C ALA A 345 -3.11 6.39 8.99
N THR A 346 -3.07 7.33 8.05
CA THR A 346 -3.29 7.05 6.63
C THR A 346 -1.98 7.16 5.88
N SER A 347 -1.64 6.15 5.06
CA SER A 347 -0.47 6.18 4.20
C SER A 347 -0.64 7.19 3.05
N THR A 348 0.46 7.57 2.40
CA THR A 348 0.34 8.17 1.07
C THR A 348 -0.24 7.16 0.08
N ALA A 349 -0.73 7.66 -1.05
CA ALA A 349 -1.32 6.82 -2.08
C ALA A 349 -0.28 6.39 -3.12
N ALA A 350 -0.39 5.14 -3.56
CA ALA A 350 0.40 4.57 -4.64
C ALA A 350 -0.47 4.32 -5.87
N THR A 351 0.05 4.62 -7.06
CA THR A 351 -0.66 4.44 -8.33
C THR A 351 -0.35 3.07 -8.93
N LEU A 352 -1.38 2.41 -9.45
CA LEU A 352 -1.27 1.23 -10.31
C LEU A 352 -1.34 1.66 -11.78
N THR A 353 -0.26 1.43 -12.52
CA THR A 353 -0.22 1.58 -13.97
C THR A 353 -0.40 0.20 -14.60
N VAL A 354 -1.52 0.01 -15.32
CA VAL A 354 -1.80 -1.24 -16.03
C VAL A 354 -1.53 -1.01 -17.51
N VAL A 355 -0.49 -1.68 -18.01
CA VAL A 355 -0.05 -1.60 -19.39
C VAL A 355 -0.74 -2.67 -20.22
N SER A 356 -1.25 -2.31 -21.39
CA SER A 356 -1.82 -3.24 -22.35
C SER A 356 -1.24 -2.98 -23.73
N ILE A 357 -1.00 -4.04 -24.48
CA ILE A 357 -0.55 -4.01 -25.87
C ILE A 357 -1.67 -4.57 -26.75
N SER A 358 -1.87 -3.94 -27.91
CA SER A 358 -2.80 -4.35 -28.95
C SER A 358 -2.07 -4.39 -30.29
N THR A 359 -2.60 -5.14 -31.26
CA THR A 359 -1.94 -5.32 -32.56
C THR A 359 -2.92 -5.14 -33.70
N THR A 360 -2.49 -4.40 -34.72
CA THR A 360 -3.13 -4.33 -36.04
C THR A 360 -2.14 -4.81 -37.10
N GLY A 361 -2.48 -4.73 -38.38
CA GLY A 361 -1.57 -5.13 -39.45
C GLY A 361 -2.25 -5.53 -40.74
N SER A 362 -1.43 -5.80 -41.75
CA SER A 362 -1.83 -6.13 -43.12
C SER A 362 -1.09 -7.36 -43.64
N LYS A 363 -1.57 -7.92 -44.75
CA LYS A 363 -0.93 -9.06 -45.44
C LYS A 363 -1.03 -8.91 -46.95
N THR A 364 -0.16 -9.62 -47.64
CA THR A 364 -0.23 -9.89 -49.09
C THR A 364 -0.17 -11.41 -49.28
N ASP A 365 -1.11 -11.93 -50.07
CA ASP A 365 -1.22 -13.36 -50.38
C ASP A 365 -0.18 -13.79 -51.42
N VAL A 366 0.08 -15.09 -51.50
CA VAL A 366 1.01 -15.67 -52.47
C VAL A 366 0.42 -15.53 -53.88
N SER A 367 1.24 -15.14 -54.85
CA SER A 367 0.80 -14.88 -56.22
C SER A 367 0.59 -16.15 -57.06
N CYS A 368 1.35 -17.23 -56.77
CA CYS A 368 1.31 -18.50 -57.49
C CYS A 368 0.94 -19.67 -56.57
N ASN A 369 0.23 -20.68 -57.09
CA ASN A 369 -0.01 -21.91 -56.35
C ASN A 369 1.34 -22.58 -56.00
N GLY A 370 1.58 -22.86 -54.71
CA GLY A 370 2.84 -23.42 -54.24
C GLY A 370 4.00 -22.41 -54.13
N GLY A 371 3.75 -21.12 -54.35
CA GLY A 371 4.74 -20.07 -54.15
C GLY A 371 4.96 -19.70 -52.68
N SER A 372 5.97 -18.86 -52.44
CA SER A 372 6.36 -18.42 -51.09
C SER A 372 6.65 -16.91 -51.03
N ASN A 373 5.92 -16.09 -51.79
CA ASN A 373 6.13 -14.63 -51.83
C ASN A 373 5.13 -13.84 -50.97
N GLY A 374 4.38 -14.52 -50.09
CA GLY A 374 3.46 -13.89 -49.16
C GLY A 374 4.20 -13.04 -48.12
N VAL A 375 3.50 -12.01 -47.61
CA VAL A 375 4.03 -11.06 -46.62
C VAL A 375 2.98 -10.78 -45.56
N ALA A 376 3.39 -10.66 -44.30
CA ALA A 376 2.54 -10.19 -43.21
C ALA A 376 3.28 -9.14 -42.37
N THR A 377 2.60 -8.04 -42.03
CA THR A 377 3.15 -6.98 -41.19
C THR A 377 2.23 -6.74 -40.00
N VAL A 378 2.81 -6.67 -38.81
CA VAL A 378 2.11 -6.31 -37.57
C VAL A 378 2.50 -4.90 -37.13
N VAL A 379 1.53 -4.16 -36.59
CA VAL A 379 1.72 -2.84 -36.02
C VAL A 379 1.21 -2.87 -34.58
N PRO A 380 2.10 -2.90 -33.57
CA PRO A 380 1.70 -2.81 -32.17
C PRO A 380 1.27 -1.39 -31.78
N SER A 381 0.36 -1.29 -30.82
CA SER A 381 -0.08 -0.05 -30.18
C SER A 381 -0.32 -0.29 -28.69
N GLY A 382 -0.05 0.72 -27.85
CA GLY A 382 0.05 0.54 -26.40
C GLY A 382 1.37 -0.12 -25.99
N GLY A 383 1.49 -0.65 -24.77
CA GLY A 383 2.72 -1.25 -24.28
C GLY A 383 3.84 -0.25 -23.96
N VAL A 384 5.02 -0.78 -23.60
CA VAL A 384 6.26 -0.01 -23.38
C VAL A 384 7.31 -0.41 -24.41
N ALA A 385 7.73 0.52 -25.26
CA ALA A 385 8.80 0.27 -26.23
C ALA A 385 10.17 0.01 -25.55
N PRO A 386 11.11 -0.72 -26.20
CA PRO A 386 11.01 -1.37 -27.52
C PRO A 386 10.13 -2.63 -27.53
N TYR A 387 9.69 -3.05 -28.72
CA TYR A 387 8.95 -4.30 -28.94
C TYR A 387 9.84 -5.38 -29.55
N THR A 388 9.57 -6.63 -29.20
CA THR A 388 10.14 -7.83 -29.82
C THR A 388 9.04 -8.66 -30.48
N TYR A 389 9.41 -9.40 -31.52
CA TYR A 389 8.47 -10.15 -32.35
C TYR A 389 8.90 -11.60 -32.45
N PHE A 390 7.94 -12.51 -32.39
CA PHE A 390 8.14 -13.92 -32.63
C PHE A 390 7.03 -14.44 -33.54
N TRP A 391 7.41 -14.92 -34.72
CA TRP A 391 6.48 -15.47 -35.70
C TRP A 391 6.51 -17.00 -35.69
N ALA A 392 5.34 -17.61 -35.55
CA ALA A 392 5.12 -19.04 -35.69
C ALA A 392 4.26 -19.34 -36.92
N PRO A 393 4.52 -20.42 -37.67
CA PRO A 393 5.58 -21.41 -37.45
C PRO A 393 7.00 -20.91 -37.78
N PHE A 394 7.12 -19.86 -38.61
CA PHE A 394 8.36 -19.11 -38.89
C PHE A 394 7.99 -17.71 -39.38
N GLY A 395 8.97 -16.82 -39.54
CA GLY A 395 8.77 -15.43 -40.00
C GLY A 395 9.73 -14.41 -39.40
N GLY A 396 10.67 -14.86 -38.55
CA GLY A 396 11.74 -14.03 -38.00
C GLY A 396 11.35 -13.24 -36.77
N THR A 397 12.11 -12.17 -36.49
CA THR A 397 11.98 -11.33 -35.29
C THR A 397 11.68 -9.86 -35.59
N ALA A 398 11.27 -9.57 -36.82
CA ALA A 398 10.88 -8.24 -37.26
C ALA A 398 9.35 -8.05 -37.25
N ALA A 399 8.90 -6.80 -37.32
CA ALA A 399 7.48 -6.47 -37.45
C ALA A 399 6.86 -6.98 -38.77
N THR A 400 7.68 -7.21 -39.79
CA THR A 400 7.26 -7.77 -41.09
C THR A 400 7.91 -9.12 -41.31
N ALA A 401 7.10 -10.14 -41.58
CA ALA A 401 7.52 -11.44 -42.05
C ALA A 401 7.30 -11.51 -43.57
N THR A 402 8.34 -11.92 -44.31
CA THR A 402 8.33 -12.09 -45.77
C THR A 402 8.68 -13.53 -46.13
N GLY A 403 8.46 -13.92 -47.38
CA GLY A 403 8.80 -15.26 -47.83
C GLY A 403 7.79 -16.33 -47.40
N LEU A 404 6.55 -15.92 -47.10
CA LEU A 404 5.55 -16.81 -46.54
C LEU A 404 4.85 -17.61 -47.64
N SER A 405 4.73 -18.92 -47.45
CA SER A 405 3.87 -19.78 -48.26
C SER A 405 2.42 -19.71 -47.75
N ALA A 406 1.44 -20.22 -48.50
CA ALA A 406 0.06 -20.28 -48.01
C ALA A 406 -0.04 -21.07 -46.69
N GLY A 407 -0.78 -20.51 -45.74
CA GLY A 407 -0.87 -21.04 -44.38
C GLY A 407 -1.23 -19.98 -43.35
N THR A 408 -1.35 -20.40 -42.10
CA THR A 408 -1.67 -19.52 -40.98
C THR A 408 -0.41 -19.22 -40.17
N TYR A 409 -0.14 -17.94 -39.95
CA TYR A 409 1.00 -17.44 -39.20
C TYR A 409 0.51 -16.61 -38.03
N THR A 410 1.07 -16.83 -36.85
CA THR A 410 0.77 -16.04 -35.65
C THR A 410 2.02 -15.34 -35.17
N VAL A 411 1.94 -14.03 -35.01
CA VAL A 411 2.98 -13.22 -34.36
C VAL A 411 2.62 -13.00 -32.90
N THR A 412 3.59 -13.20 -32.02
CA THR A 412 3.56 -12.73 -30.63
C THR A 412 4.43 -11.50 -30.54
N VAL A 413 3.84 -10.39 -30.12
CA VAL A 413 4.54 -9.14 -29.88
C VAL A 413 4.69 -8.95 -28.37
N THR A 414 5.92 -8.79 -27.91
CA THR A 414 6.24 -8.59 -26.49
C THR A 414 6.87 -7.23 -26.31
N ASP A 415 6.35 -6.44 -25.38
CA ASP A 415 6.90 -5.13 -25.03
C ASP A 415 8.06 -5.24 -24.01
N ASN A 416 8.67 -4.11 -23.65
CA ASN A 416 9.81 -4.06 -22.74
C ASN A 416 9.45 -4.36 -21.27
N LEU A 417 8.16 -4.35 -20.91
CA LEU A 417 7.67 -4.77 -19.60
C LEU A 417 7.36 -6.28 -19.56
N GLY A 418 7.38 -6.96 -20.71
CA GLY A 418 7.01 -8.37 -20.87
C GLY A 418 5.53 -8.59 -21.16
N CYS A 419 4.77 -7.53 -21.48
CA CYS A 419 3.36 -7.64 -21.87
C CYS A 419 3.26 -8.15 -23.30
N GLN A 420 2.33 -9.08 -23.54
CA GLN A 420 2.22 -9.78 -24.81
C GLN A 420 0.87 -9.54 -25.49
N ALA A 421 0.89 -9.44 -26.82
CA ALA A 421 -0.29 -9.54 -27.68
C ALA A 421 0.02 -10.43 -28.88
N THR A 422 -0.97 -11.20 -29.32
CA THR A 422 -0.85 -12.07 -30.49
C THR A 422 -1.72 -11.59 -31.65
N ARG A 423 -1.25 -11.78 -32.89
CA ARG A 423 -2.06 -11.57 -34.09
C ARG A 423 -1.87 -12.70 -35.08
N THR A 424 -2.98 -13.18 -35.63
CA THR A 424 -2.98 -14.26 -36.63
C THR A 424 -3.28 -13.71 -38.02
N PHE A 425 -2.52 -14.19 -39.01
CA PHE A 425 -2.66 -13.89 -40.43
C PHE A 425 -2.82 -15.20 -41.19
N THR A 426 -3.77 -15.26 -42.11
CA THR A 426 -3.93 -16.39 -43.04
C THR A 426 -3.49 -15.96 -44.42
N ILE A 427 -2.36 -16.47 -44.88
CA ILE A 427 -1.82 -16.24 -46.22
C ILE A 427 -2.49 -17.23 -47.17
N ASN A 428 -3.13 -16.73 -48.22
CA ASN A 428 -3.76 -17.54 -49.25
C ASN A 428 -2.87 -17.67 -50.50
N GLN A 429 -3.27 -18.54 -51.42
CA GLN A 429 -2.70 -18.68 -52.76
C GLN A 429 -3.81 -19.06 -53.76
N PRO A 430 -3.58 -18.96 -55.09
CA PRO A 430 -4.50 -19.51 -56.08
C PRO A 430 -4.80 -20.99 -55.82
N ALA A 431 -6.06 -21.40 -55.95
CA ALA A 431 -6.50 -22.76 -55.61
C ALA A 431 -5.88 -23.84 -56.51
N THR A 432 -5.67 -23.54 -57.79
CA THR A 432 -5.09 -24.44 -58.78
C THR A 432 -3.89 -23.79 -59.46
N ALA A 433 -2.85 -24.59 -59.72
CA ALA A 433 -1.71 -24.17 -60.52
C ALA A 433 -2.12 -23.89 -61.98
N VAL A 434 -1.33 -23.07 -62.67
CA VAL A 434 -1.52 -22.80 -64.10
C VAL A 434 -1.34 -24.11 -64.87
N SER A 435 -2.29 -24.42 -65.73
CA SER A 435 -2.31 -25.62 -66.56
C SER A 435 -3.22 -25.38 -67.78
N GLY A 436 -3.58 -26.45 -68.49
CA GLY A 436 -4.53 -26.40 -69.58
C GLY A 436 -4.83 -27.80 -70.12
N SER A 437 -5.86 -27.87 -70.95
CA SER A 437 -6.24 -29.09 -71.66
C SER A 437 -6.15 -28.86 -73.17
N THR A 438 -5.93 -29.93 -73.93
CA THR A 438 -5.81 -29.83 -75.40
C THR A 438 -6.80 -30.76 -76.10
N VAL A 439 -7.35 -30.27 -77.21
CA VAL A 439 -8.09 -31.08 -78.18
C VAL A 439 -7.30 -31.08 -79.48
N VAL A 440 -6.83 -32.26 -79.90
CA VAL A 440 -5.92 -32.41 -81.04
C VAL A 440 -6.67 -32.93 -82.27
N THR A 441 -6.47 -32.25 -83.40
CA THR A 441 -6.83 -32.74 -84.74
C THR A 441 -5.57 -33.29 -85.40
N ASN A 442 -5.56 -34.59 -85.68
CA ASN A 442 -4.42 -35.28 -86.30
C ASN A 442 -4.27 -34.91 -87.79
N VAL A 443 -3.07 -35.10 -88.33
CA VAL A 443 -2.80 -34.90 -89.76
C VAL A 443 -3.50 -35.98 -90.57
N ALA A 444 -4.19 -35.59 -91.66
CA ALA A 444 -4.96 -36.54 -92.48
C ALA A 444 -4.10 -37.37 -93.46
N CYS A 445 -2.97 -36.80 -93.93
CA CYS A 445 -2.06 -37.46 -94.88
C CYS A 445 -0.64 -37.54 -94.32
N ASN A 446 0.05 -38.67 -94.54
CA ASN A 446 1.44 -38.82 -94.13
C ASN A 446 2.32 -37.71 -94.73
N GLY A 447 3.05 -36.98 -93.86
CA GLY A 447 3.96 -35.90 -94.25
C GLY A 447 3.31 -34.53 -94.48
N ALA A 448 1.98 -34.39 -94.30
CA ALA A 448 1.32 -33.09 -94.38
C ALA A 448 1.38 -32.32 -93.05
N SER A 449 1.06 -31.02 -93.10
CA SER A 449 0.96 -30.14 -91.93
C SER A 449 -0.46 -29.61 -91.77
N THR A 450 -1.44 -30.51 -91.69
CA THR A 450 -2.87 -30.15 -91.55
C THR A 450 -3.41 -30.35 -90.13
N GLY A 451 -2.56 -30.71 -89.17
CA GLY A 451 -2.96 -30.91 -87.79
C GLY A 451 -3.31 -29.59 -87.10
N ALA A 452 -4.04 -29.69 -85.98
CA ALA A 452 -4.37 -28.56 -85.12
C ALA A 452 -4.38 -28.95 -83.64
N ILE A 453 -4.09 -28.00 -82.76
CA ILE A 453 -4.16 -28.12 -81.31
C ILE A 453 -5.02 -26.96 -80.81
N ASN A 454 -6.17 -27.27 -80.24
CA ASN A 454 -7.00 -26.32 -79.51
C ASN A 454 -6.63 -26.41 -78.02
N LEU A 455 -6.15 -25.32 -77.42
CA LEU A 455 -5.68 -25.25 -76.04
C LEU A 455 -6.69 -24.46 -75.20
N THR A 456 -7.12 -25.04 -74.08
CA THR A 456 -7.92 -24.33 -73.08
C THR A 456 -7.10 -24.17 -71.79
N PRO A 457 -6.55 -22.98 -71.48
CA PRO A 457 -5.83 -22.74 -70.23
C PRO A 457 -6.76 -22.78 -69.01
N THR A 458 -6.22 -23.19 -67.86
CA THR A 458 -6.96 -23.31 -66.59
C THR A 458 -6.04 -23.00 -65.40
N GLY A 459 -6.61 -22.59 -64.26
CA GLY A 459 -5.86 -22.28 -63.04
C GLY A 459 -5.07 -20.97 -63.08
N GLY A 460 -4.38 -20.61 -62.00
CA GLY A 460 -3.71 -19.30 -61.86
C GLY A 460 -4.64 -18.09 -62.05
N THR A 461 -4.08 -16.96 -62.48
CA THR A 461 -4.78 -15.67 -62.66
C THR A 461 -4.71 -15.20 -64.11
N ALA A 462 -5.84 -15.16 -64.81
CA ALA A 462 -5.91 -14.59 -66.17
C ALA A 462 -5.56 -13.09 -66.21
N PRO A 463 -5.09 -12.52 -67.34
CA PRO A 463 -4.89 -13.17 -68.66
C PRO A 463 -3.70 -14.13 -68.74
N TYR A 464 -3.69 -14.98 -69.77
CA TYR A 464 -2.60 -15.93 -70.05
C TYR A 464 -1.78 -15.51 -71.27
N THR A 465 -0.51 -15.91 -71.28
CA THR A 465 0.40 -15.84 -72.43
C THR A 465 0.95 -17.23 -72.73
N PHE A 466 1.25 -17.50 -74.00
CA PHE A 466 1.62 -18.82 -74.48
C PHE A 466 3.01 -18.78 -75.11
N ASN A 467 3.78 -19.84 -74.92
CA ASN A 467 5.06 -20.02 -75.58
C ASN A 467 5.22 -21.48 -76.02
N TRP A 468 5.17 -21.69 -77.33
CA TRP A 468 5.36 -23.01 -77.94
C TRP A 468 6.81 -23.28 -78.39
N GLY A 469 7.74 -22.37 -78.04
CA GLY A 469 9.07 -22.29 -78.64
C GLY A 469 9.05 -21.61 -80.01
N GLY A 470 10.23 -21.22 -80.50
CA GLY A 470 10.39 -20.59 -81.82
C GLY A 470 9.67 -19.25 -82.00
N GLY A 471 9.30 -18.56 -80.91
CA GLY A 471 8.61 -17.27 -80.93
C GLY A 471 7.10 -17.33 -81.14
N ILE A 472 6.48 -18.50 -81.07
CA ILE A 472 5.05 -18.69 -81.31
C ILE A 472 4.27 -18.49 -80.01
N THR A 473 3.31 -17.55 -80.02
CA THR A 473 2.59 -17.07 -78.82
C THR A 473 1.06 -17.16 -78.87
N THR A 474 0.50 -17.81 -79.89
CA THR A 474 -0.96 -18.03 -79.99
C THR A 474 -1.44 -19.09 -79.00
N GLU A 475 -2.67 -18.95 -78.51
CA GLU A 475 -3.33 -19.98 -77.67
C GLU A 475 -3.47 -21.28 -78.45
N ASP A 476 -4.16 -21.21 -79.59
CA ASP A 476 -4.35 -22.34 -80.50
C ASP A 476 -3.27 -22.40 -81.57
N ARG A 477 -3.03 -23.63 -82.08
CA ARG A 477 -2.16 -23.88 -83.23
C ARG A 477 -2.90 -24.61 -84.32
N THR A 478 -2.76 -24.15 -85.55
CA THR A 478 -3.26 -24.83 -86.75
C THR A 478 -2.12 -25.00 -87.75
N GLY A 479 -2.27 -25.92 -88.71
CA GLY A 479 -1.27 -26.14 -89.74
C GLY A 479 0.02 -26.82 -89.24
N VAL A 480 -0.09 -27.66 -88.20
CA VAL A 480 1.07 -28.35 -87.60
C VAL A 480 1.26 -29.75 -88.18
N ALA A 481 2.52 -30.19 -88.28
CA ALA A 481 2.88 -31.56 -88.69
C ALA A 481 2.67 -32.56 -87.54
N ALA A 482 2.81 -33.86 -87.81
CA ALA A 482 2.84 -34.84 -86.73
C ALA A 482 4.07 -34.63 -85.85
N GLY A 483 3.88 -34.70 -84.54
CA GLY A 483 4.91 -34.43 -83.55
C GLY A 483 4.33 -34.17 -82.16
N THR A 484 5.21 -34.07 -81.17
CA THR A 484 4.86 -33.64 -79.83
C THR A 484 5.14 -32.15 -79.68
N TYR A 485 4.14 -31.42 -79.24
CA TYR A 485 4.17 -29.98 -79.02
C TYR A 485 4.00 -29.70 -77.54
N THR A 486 4.84 -28.81 -77.02
CA THR A 486 4.82 -28.38 -75.63
C THR A 486 4.55 -26.89 -75.59
N VAL A 487 3.58 -26.46 -74.79
CA VAL A 487 3.31 -25.05 -74.50
C VAL A 487 3.60 -24.76 -73.05
N THR A 488 4.33 -23.67 -72.82
CA THR A 488 4.38 -23.02 -71.51
C THR A 488 3.33 -21.92 -71.48
N ILE A 489 2.37 -22.07 -70.58
CA ILE A 489 1.31 -21.10 -70.28
C ILE A 489 1.82 -20.26 -69.10
N THR A 490 1.82 -18.94 -69.23
CA THR A 490 2.17 -18.02 -68.15
C THR A 490 0.99 -17.14 -67.84
N ASP A 491 0.57 -17.08 -66.57
CA ASP A 491 -0.55 -16.25 -66.13
C ASP A 491 -0.14 -14.78 -65.88
N ALA A 492 -1.08 -13.95 -65.45
CA ALA A 492 -0.88 -12.52 -65.22
C ALA A 492 0.11 -12.22 -64.07
N ASN A 493 0.29 -13.17 -63.15
CA ASN A 493 1.22 -13.07 -62.03
C ASN A 493 2.61 -13.63 -62.38
N GLY A 494 2.82 -14.10 -63.61
CA GLY A 494 4.07 -14.73 -64.04
C GLY A 494 4.21 -16.20 -63.64
N CYS A 495 3.14 -16.83 -63.14
CA CYS A 495 3.14 -18.24 -62.78
C CYS A 495 3.06 -19.09 -64.05
N THR A 496 3.83 -20.18 -64.13
CA THR A 496 3.92 -20.99 -65.34
C THR A 496 3.35 -22.39 -65.16
N GLY A 497 2.79 -22.94 -66.24
CA GLY A 497 2.35 -24.32 -66.38
C GLY A 497 2.70 -24.87 -67.75
N THR A 498 2.99 -26.16 -67.85
CA THR A 498 3.36 -26.80 -69.11
C THR A 498 2.32 -27.84 -69.53
N VAL A 499 1.87 -27.77 -70.78
CA VAL A 499 0.93 -28.72 -71.37
C VAL A 499 1.55 -29.33 -72.63
N ASN A 500 1.38 -30.65 -72.79
CA ASN A 500 1.85 -31.38 -73.96
C ASN A 500 0.66 -31.81 -74.82
N ALA A 501 0.84 -31.79 -76.14
CA ALA A 501 -0.09 -32.30 -77.13
C ALA A 501 0.68 -33.12 -78.17
N THR A 502 0.15 -34.29 -78.55
CA THR A 502 0.75 -35.14 -79.58
C THR A 502 -0.15 -35.19 -80.80
N VAL A 503 0.33 -34.66 -81.91
CA VAL A 503 -0.32 -34.75 -83.22
C VAL A 503 0.24 -35.98 -83.92
N THR A 504 -0.65 -36.87 -84.35
CA THR A 504 -0.27 -38.09 -85.12
C THR A 504 -0.62 -37.93 -86.60
N GLN A 505 -0.09 -38.84 -87.42
CA GLN A 505 -0.40 -38.96 -88.84
C GLN A 505 -0.50 -40.44 -89.22
N PRO A 506 -1.08 -40.80 -90.38
CA PRO A 506 -0.98 -42.15 -90.93
C PRO A 506 0.47 -42.62 -91.04
N ALA A 507 0.75 -43.88 -90.71
CA ALA A 507 2.11 -44.42 -90.67
C ALA A 507 2.81 -44.45 -92.04
N THR A 508 2.04 -44.61 -93.12
CA THR A 508 2.56 -44.71 -94.50
C THR A 508 1.84 -43.75 -95.43
N ALA A 509 2.58 -43.19 -96.38
CA ALA A 509 1.97 -42.44 -97.49
C ALA A 509 1.15 -43.36 -98.39
N VAL A 510 0.06 -42.84 -98.94
CA VAL A 510 -0.68 -43.54 -100.00
C VAL A 510 0.22 -43.58 -101.23
N SER A 511 0.53 -44.79 -101.71
CA SER A 511 1.30 -45.00 -102.95
C SER A 511 0.46 -45.81 -103.93
N GLY A 512 0.43 -45.38 -105.18
CA GLY A 512 -0.21 -46.09 -106.29
C GLY A 512 0.80 -46.32 -107.40
N THR A 513 0.86 -47.54 -107.93
CA THR A 513 1.65 -47.84 -109.12
C THR A 513 0.76 -47.68 -110.34
N THR A 514 1.15 -46.81 -111.27
CA THR A 514 0.43 -46.67 -112.54
C THR A 514 0.74 -47.87 -113.43
N VAL A 515 -0.27 -48.68 -113.71
CA VAL A 515 -0.20 -49.67 -114.79
C VAL A 515 -0.79 -49.03 -116.04
N VAL A 516 0.07 -48.67 -116.98
CA VAL A 516 -0.36 -48.26 -118.32
C VAL A 516 -0.50 -49.52 -119.17
N THR A 517 -1.73 -49.87 -119.54
CA THR A 517 -1.99 -50.82 -120.62
C THR A 517 -2.18 -50.02 -121.90
N ASN A 518 -1.18 -50.00 -122.77
CA ASN A 518 -1.34 -49.46 -124.11
C ASN A 518 -2.23 -50.41 -124.91
N VAL A 519 -3.33 -49.91 -125.47
CA VAL A 519 -4.17 -50.66 -126.41
C VAL A 519 -3.49 -50.64 -127.78
N ALA A 520 -3.34 -51.81 -128.39
CA ALA A 520 -2.68 -52.02 -129.68
C ALA A 520 -3.52 -51.54 -130.87
#